data_AF-A0A2D6PIK5-F1
#
_entry.id   AF-A0A2D6PIK5-F1
#
_cell.length_a   1.000
_cell.length_b   1.000
_cell.length_c   1.000
_cell.angle_alpha   90.00
_cell.angle_beta   90.00
_cell.angle_gamma   90.00
#
_symmetry.space_group_name_H-M   'P 1'
#
loop_
_entity.id
_entity.type
_entity.pdbx_description
1 polymer ?
#
loop_
_entity_poly.entity_id
_entity_poly.type
_entity_poly.pdbx_seq_one_letter_code
_entity_poly.pdbx_strand_id
1 'polypeptide(L)'
;MEVVKMVGNLPIKKWRSGSIDGAIWSNKRQIERDGVVQEVEFKTVTLRRSWKDKGEDVWRDERLNLRKTDIPKLLVILNKMQDELLLTGDKNE
;
A
#
# COMPACT_ATOMS: atom_id res chain seq x y z
N MET A 1 22.72 7.09 -13.69
CA MET A 1 21.36 7.52 -13.32
C MET A 1 21.34 7.74 -11.82
N GLU A 2 21.56 8.97 -11.39
CA GLU A 2 21.43 9.35 -9.98
C GLU A 2 19.97 9.72 -9.70
N VAL A 3 19.40 9.18 -8.62
CA VAL A 3 18.02 9.49 -8.22
C VAL A 3 18.08 10.59 -7.17
N VAL A 4 17.81 11.82 -7.58
CA VAL A 4 17.82 12.98 -6.68
C VAL A 4 16.49 13.07 -5.93
N LYS A 5 16.61 12.85 -4.60
CA LYS A 5 15.79 13.32 -3.46
C LYS A 5 14.26 13.42 -3.66
N MET A 6 13.51 12.54 -2.98
CA MET A 6 12.04 12.67 -2.85
C MET A 6 11.69 13.87 -1.95
N VAL A 7 10.87 14.80 -2.45
CA VAL A 7 10.38 15.97 -1.70
C VAL A 7 8.86 15.86 -1.53
N GLY A 8 8.41 15.71 -0.27
CA GLY A 8 6.99 15.75 0.13
C GLY A 8 6.40 14.40 0.56
N ASN A 9 6.83 13.83 1.69
CA ASN A 9 6.33 12.54 2.21
C ASN A 9 5.12 12.71 3.14
N LEU A 10 4.09 13.46 2.73
CA LEU A 10 2.82 13.46 3.46
C LEU A 10 1.78 12.63 2.68
N PRO A 11 1.05 11.75 3.38
CA PRO A 11 -0.01 11.00 2.75
C PRO A 11 -1.15 11.95 2.39
N ILE A 12 -1.59 11.89 1.13
CA ILE A 12 -2.72 12.67 0.61
C ILE A 12 -3.98 12.34 1.40
N LYS A 13 -4.19 11.04 1.66
CA LYS A 13 -5.37 10.55 2.38
C LYS A 13 -5.08 9.21 3.03
N LYS A 14 -5.72 8.96 4.17
CA LYS A 14 -5.64 7.71 4.93
C LYS A 14 -7.03 7.17 5.23
N TRP A 15 -7.11 5.85 5.36
CA TRP A 15 -8.27 5.10 5.80
C TRP A 15 -7.82 4.04 6.80
N ARG A 16 -8.72 3.64 7.70
CA ARG A 16 -8.47 2.59 8.69
C ARG A 16 -9.71 1.73 8.85
N SER A 17 -9.52 0.43 8.92
CA SER A 17 -10.52 -0.55 9.30
C SER A 17 -9.88 -1.57 10.25
N GLY A 18 -10.17 -1.44 11.54
CA GLY A 18 -9.58 -2.27 12.59
C GLY A 18 -8.04 -2.20 12.61
N SER A 19 -7.41 -3.36 12.42
CA SER A 19 -5.95 -3.53 12.39
C SER A 19 -5.29 -3.18 11.06
N ILE A 20 -6.08 -2.89 10.02
CA ILE A 20 -5.60 -2.56 8.67
C ILE A 20 -5.75 -1.06 8.40
N ASP A 21 -4.68 -0.43 7.91
CA ASP A 21 -4.64 0.95 7.45
C ASP A 21 -4.31 1.01 5.95
N GLY A 22 -4.87 1.99 5.24
CA GLY A 22 -4.54 2.30 3.86
C GLY A 22 -4.17 3.78 3.70
N ALA A 23 -3.16 4.09 2.88
CA ALA A 23 -2.73 5.46 2.62
C ALA A 23 -2.41 5.67 1.13
N ILE A 24 -2.75 6.83 0.57
CA ILE A 24 -2.28 7.27 -0.75
C ILE A 24 -1.24 8.37 -0.54
N TRP A 25 -0.16 8.30 -1.30
CA TRP A 25 0.95 9.27 -1.26
C TRP A 25 1.11 9.95 -2.62
N SER A 26 1.48 11.22 -2.61
CA SER A 26 1.98 11.94 -3.79
C SER A 26 3.48 12.02 -3.68
N ASN A 27 4.18 11.47 -4.66
CA ASN A 27 5.63 11.44 -4.68
C ASN A 27 6.10 12.20 -5.91
N LYS A 28 7.20 12.93 -5.77
CA LYS A 28 7.86 13.63 -6.86
C LYS A 28 9.21 12.98 -7.10
N ARG A 29 9.53 12.71 -8.36
CA ARG A 29 10.84 12.23 -8.79
C ARG A 29 11.35 13.15 -9.89
N GLN A 30 12.57 13.62 -9.72
CA GLN A 30 13.30 14.27 -10.81
C GLN A 30 13.92 13.19 -11.70
N ILE A 31 13.72 13.32 -13.01
CA ILE A 31 14.29 12.45 -14.04
C ILE A 31 15.10 13.36 -14.95
N GLU A 32 16.41 13.13 -14.99
CA GLU A 32 17.29 13.79 -15.96
C GLU A 32 17.31 12.96 -17.24
N ARG A 33 16.98 13.60 -18.37
CA ARG A 33 17.09 13.01 -19.71
C ARG A 33 17.60 14.08 -20.67
N ASP A 34 18.66 13.76 -21.41
CA ASP A 34 19.28 14.64 -22.40
C ASP A 34 19.69 16.02 -21.82
N GLY A 35 20.16 16.04 -20.56
CA GLY A 35 20.56 17.28 -19.85
C GLY A 35 19.38 18.13 -19.35
N VAL A 36 18.13 17.70 -19.57
CA VAL A 36 16.94 18.36 -19.07
C VAL A 36 16.43 17.63 -17.83
N VAL A 37 16.30 18.36 -16.72
CA VAL A 37 15.69 17.85 -15.48
C VAL A 37 14.17 18.01 -15.58
N GLN A 38 13.45 16.90 -15.60
CA GLN A 38 11.99 16.86 -15.58
C GLN A 38 11.50 16.39 -14.20
N GLU A 39 10.59 17.13 -13.57
CA GLU A 39 9.91 16.69 -12.36
C GLU A 39 8.66 15.88 -12.73
N VAL A 40 8.62 14.62 -12.33
CA VAL A 40 7.48 13.73 -12.55
C VAL A 40 6.82 13.43 -11.21
N GLU A 41 5.53 13.76 -11.11
CA GLU A 41 4.70 13.39 -9.97
C GLU A 41 4.02 12.04 -10.21
N PHE A 42 4.05 11.15 -9.22
CA PHE A 42 3.37 9.87 -9.26
C PHE A 42 2.78 9.50 -7.90
N LYS A 43 1.68 8.74 -7.94
CA LYS A 43 0.97 8.30 -6.74
C LYS A 43 1.32 6.86 -6.37
N THR A 44 1.52 6.62 -5.09
CA THR A 44 1.68 5.28 -4.52
C THR A 44 0.62 5.02 -3.45
N VAL A 45 0.40 3.75 -3.16
CA VAL A 45 -0.54 3.30 -2.12
C VAL A 45 0.22 2.44 -1.13
N THR A 46 -0.07 2.59 0.16
CA THR A 46 0.45 1.72 1.21
C THR A 46 -0.73 1.05 1.89
N LEU A 47 -0.68 -0.27 2.03
CA LEU A 47 -1.51 -1.02 2.97
C LEU A 47 -0.64 -1.42 4.16
N ARG A 48 -1.16 -1.28 5.38
CA ARG A 48 -0.45 -1.61 6.60
C ARG A 48 -1.33 -2.47 7.49
N ARG A 49 -0.76 -3.52 8.09
CA ARG A 49 -1.39 -4.27 9.18
C ARG A 49 -0.61 -4.03 10.46
N SER A 50 -1.29 -3.77 11.56
CA SER A 50 -0.67 -3.64 12.88
C SER A 50 -1.28 -4.63 13.88
N TRP A 51 -0.44 -5.23 14.71
CA TRP A 51 -0.87 -6.13 15.77
C TRP A 51 0.07 -6.03 16.97
N LYS A 52 -0.39 -6.56 18.10
CA LYS A 52 0.43 -6.71 19.30
C LYS A 52 0.77 -8.18 19.45
N ASP A 53 2.05 -8.51 19.65
CA ASP A 53 2.46 -9.89 19.84
C ASP A 53 1.88 -10.44 21.15
N LYS A 54 1.36 -11.67 21.12
CA LYS A 54 0.79 -12.30 22.33
C LYS A 54 1.94 -12.67 23.26
N GLY A 55 1.95 -12.09 24.46
CA GLY A 55 2.96 -12.35 25.48
C GLY A 55 4.10 -11.32 25.54
N GLU A 56 4.15 -10.37 24.61
CA GLU A 56 5.10 -9.25 24.63
C GLU A 56 4.34 -7.91 24.55
N ASP A 57 4.80 -6.86 25.23
CA ASP A 57 4.22 -5.51 25.13
C ASP A 57 4.72 -4.76 23.87
N VAL A 58 4.89 -5.49 22.77
CA VAL A 58 5.52 -4.98 21.54
C VAL A 58 4.47 -4.92 20.44
N TRP A 59 4.33 -3.72 19.86
CA TRP A 59 3.52 -3.50 18.67
C TRP A 59 4.35 -3.78 17.42
N ARG A 60 3.80 -4.62 16.53
CA ARG A 60 4.36 -4.93 15.22
C ARG A 60 3.49 -4.33 14.13
N ASP A 61 4.11 -4.03 13.01
CA ASP A 61 3.37 -3.69 11.82
C ASP A 61 4.10 -4.08 10.53
N GLU A 62 3.32 -4.47 9.52
CA GLU A 62 3.77 -4.81 8.19
C GLU A 62 3.20 -3.81 7.18
N ARG A 63 3.98 -3.44 6.18
CA ARG A 63 3.59 -2.49 5.12
C ARG A 63 3.80 -3.10 3.75
N LEU A 64 2.78 -3.02 2.92
CA LEU A 64 2.84 -3.33 1.49
C LEU A 64 2.70 -2.02 0.70
N ASN A 65 3.75 -1.67 -0.05
CA ASN A 65 3.76 -0.49 -0.91
C ASN A 65 3.46 -0.89 -2.36
N LEU A 66 2.52 -0.19 -2.97
CA LEU A 66 1.89 -0.55 -4.24
C LEU A 66 1.85 0.66 -5.18
N ARG A 67 1.80 0.39 -6.47
CA ARG A 67 1.50 1.42 -7.48
C ARG A 67 -0.01 1.52 -7.67
N LYS A 68 -0.47 2.67 -8.19
CA LYS A 68 -1.88 2.87 -8.56
C LYS A 68 -2.42 1.73 -9.45
N THR A 69 -1.58 1.19 -10.32
CA THR A 69 -1.93 0.12 -11.28
C THR A 69 -2.21 -1.24 -10.62
N ASP A 70 -1.74 -1.44 -9.38
CA ASP A 70 -1.88 -2.72 -8.69
C ASP A 70 -3.23 -2.84 -7.97
N ILE A 71 -3.85 -1.69 -7.64
CA ILE A 71 -5.15 -1.62 -6.95
C ILE A 71 -6.27 -2.40 -7.65
N PRO A 72 -6.56 -2.21 -8.95
CA PRO A 72 -7.63 -2.98 -9.60
C PRO A 72 -7.34 -4.49 -9.61
N LYS A 73 -6.07 -4.90 -9.71
CA LYS A 73 -5.68 -6.32 -9.67
C LYS A 73 -5.94 -6.91 -8.29
N LEU A 74 -5.58 -6.17 -7.23
CA LEU A 74 -5.84 -6.58 -5.85
C LEU A 74 -7.32 -6.66 -5.55
N LEU A 75 -8.14 -5.72 -6.03
CA LEU A 75 -9.60 -5.78 -5.85
C LEU A 75 -10.20 -7.05 -6.46
N VAL A 76 -9.77 -7.45 -7.67
CA VAL A 76 -10.23 -8.71 -8.29
C VAL A 76 -9.85 -9.92 -7.45
N ILE A 77 -8.61 -9.98 -6.96
CA ILE A 77 -8.13 -11.11 -6.14
C ILE A 77 -8.86 -11.15 -4.80
N LEU A 78 -8.98 -10.00 -4.12
CA LEU A 78 -9.64 -9.89 -2.81
C LEU A 78 -11.11 -10.28 -2.88
N ASN A 79 -11.84 -9.85 -3.91
CA ASN A 79 -13.23 -10.26 -4.09
C ASN A 79 -13.34 -11.78 -4.29
N LYS A 80 -12.49 -12.38 -5.14
CA LYS A 80 -12.49 -13.85 -5.32
C LYS A 80 -12.14 -14.61 -4.04
N MET A 81 -11.18 -14.11 -3.27
CA MET A 81 -10.84 -14.70 -1.96
C MET A 81 -12.02 -14.58 -0.98
N GLN A 82 -12.72 -13.44 -0.98
CA GLN A 82 -13.89 -13.23 -0.15
C GLN A 82 -15.03 -14.19 -0.54
N ASP A 83 -15.31 -14.33 -1.84
CA ASP A 83 -16.33 -15.25 -2.35
C ASP A 83 -16.04 -16.68 -1.91
N GLU A 84 -14.79 -17.14 -2.06
CA GLU A 84 -14.37 -18.47 -1.63
C GLU A 84 -14.52 -18.66 -0.11
N LEU A 85 -14.04 -17.72 0.70
CA LEU A 85 -14.13 -17.81 2.16
C LEU A 85 -15.58 -17.79 2.67
N LEU A 86 -16.47 -17.07 1.99
CA LEU A 86 -17.88 -16.98 2.35
C LEU A 86 -18.67 -18.23 1.94
N LEU A 87 -18.42 -18.76 0.75
CA LEU A 87 -19.19 -19.87 0.17
C LEU A 87 -18.66 -21.25 0.57
N THR A 88 -17.37 -21.36 0.92
CA THR A 88 -16.73 -22.61 1.36
C THR A 88 -16.75 -22.77 2.90
N GLY A 89 -17.46 -21.88 3.60
CA GLY A 89 -17.49 -21.75 5.07
C GLY A 89 -17.91 -22.98 5.88
N ASP A 90 -18.50 -24.03 5.29
CA ASP A 90 -19.10 -25.13 6.05
C ASP A 90 -18.73 -26.55 5.56
N LYS A 91 -17.65 -26.75 4.80
CA LYS A 91 -17.33 -28.10 4.28
C LYS A 91 -16.56 -29.02 5.24
N ASN A 92 -16.16 -28.54 6.43
CA ASN A 92 -15.34 -29.30 7.38
C ASN A 92 -15.74 -29.13 8.87
N GLU A 93 -16.98 -28.73 9.17
CA GLU A 93 -17.61 -28.97 10.49
C GLU A 93 -18.60 -30.13 10.37
#